data_AF-A0A149UVN3-F1
#
_entry.id   AF-A0A149UVN3-F1
#
_cell.length_a   1.000
_cell.length_b   1.000
_cell.length_c   1.000
_cell.angle_alpha   90.00
_cell.angle_beta   90.00
_cell.angle_gamma   90.00
#
_symmetry.space_group_name_H-M   'P 1'
#
loop_
_entity.id
_entity.type
_entity.pdbx_description
1 polymer ?
#
loop_
_entity_poly.entity_id
_entity_poly.type
_entity_poly.pdbx_seq_one_letter_code
_entity_poly.pdbx_strand_id
1 'polypeptide(L)' 'MRPIDLGGVRLETPVILAPMSGVTDLPFRRLARKLGAGLVVSEMIASWAMVRENDTTLRMAEVADAGGPALLHN' A
#
# COMPACT_ATOMS: atom_id res chain seq x y z
N MET A 1 -8.12 -5.74 -17.82
CA MET A 1 -8.33 -6.79 -16.79
C MET A 1 -9.63 -6.48 -16.05
N ARG A 2 -10.26 -7.46 -15.39
CA ARG A 2 -11.52 -7.24 -14.65
C ARG A 2 -11.23 -6.61 -13.26
N PRO A 3 -12.06 -5.66 -12.78
CA PRO A 3 -11.95 -5.12 -11.41
C PRO A 3 -12.02 -6.22 -10.33
N ILE A 4 -11.39 -5.97 -9.19
CA ILE A 4 -11.39 -6.86 -8.02
C ILE A 4 -12.25 -6.24 -6.91
N ASP A 5 -13.11 -7.04 -6.28
CA ASP A 5 -13.85 -6.67 -5.07
C ASP A 5 -13.19 -7.34 -3.85
N LEU A 6 -12.82 -6.52 -2.87
CA LEU A 6 -12.21 -6.93 -1.60
C LEU A 6 -13.14 -6.56 -0.44
N GLY A 7 -14.31 -7.19 -0.36
CA GLY A 7 -15.23 -7.01 0.76
C GLY A 7 -15.79 -5.59 0.84
N GLY A 8 -16.18 -5.00 -0.28
CA GLY A 8 -16.72 -3.63 -0.36
C GLY A 8 -15.69 -2.58 -0.78
N VAL A 9 -14.42 -2.96 -0.93
CA VAL A 9 -13.39 -2.15 -1.59
C VAL A 9 -13.24 -2.61 -3.02
N ARG A 10 -13.57 -1.74 -3.98
CA ARG A 10 -13.44 -2.04 -5.40
C ARG A 10 -12.15 -1.47 -5.97
N LEU A 11 -11.34 -2.32 -6.58
CA LEU A 11 -10.13 -1.94 -7.30
C LEU A 11 -10.40 -1.92 -8.80
N GLU A 12 -10.57 -0.73 -9.36
CA GLU A 12 -10.77 -0.54 -10.81
C GLU A 12 -9.54 -0.99 -11.60
N THR A 13 -8.34 -0.70 -11.08
CA THR A 13 -7.10 -1.26 -11.59
C THR A 13 -6.73 -2.51 -10.77
N PRO A 14 -6.84 -3.73 -11.31
CA PRO A 14 -6.59 -4.98 -10.60
C PRO A 14 -5.08 -5.29 -10.54
N VAL A 15 -4.28 -4.29 -10.20
CA VAL A 15 -2.83 -4.38 -10.04
C VAL A 15 -2.50 -3.99 -8.62
N ILE A 16 -1.90 -4.91 -7.89
CA ILE A 16 -1.57 -4.76 -6.47
C ILE A 16 -0.06 -4.87 -6.32
N LEU A 17 0.55 -3.91 -5.64
CA LEU A 17 1.95 -4.02 -5.26
C LEU A 17 2.08 -4.93 -4.03
N ALA A 18 2.78 -6.06 -4.20
CA ALA A 18 3.02 -7.04 -3.15
C ALA A 18 3.97 -6.49 -2.06
N PRO A 19 3.80 -6.87 -0.79
CA PRO A 19 4.69 -6.47 0.30
C PRO A 19 6.05 -7.16 0.18
N MET A 20 7.14 -6.39 0.22
CA MET A 20 8.50 -6.89 0.14
C MET A 20 9.41 -6.11 1.09
N SER A 21 10.01 -6.80 2.08
CA SER A 21 10.90 -6.20 3.08
C SER A 21 12.07 -5.46 2.43
N GLY A 22 12.29 -4.20 2.78
CA GLY A 22 13.37 -3.38 2.21
C GLY A 22 13.19 -2.99 0.74
N VAL A 23 12.02 -3.23 0.13
CA VAL A 23 11.72 -2.85 -1.26
C VAL A 23 10.50 -1.93 -1.32
N THR A 24 9.39 -2.30 -0.68
CA THR A 24 8.14 -1.52 -0.74
C THR A 24 8.08 -0.42 0.33
N ASP A 25 9.12 0.42 0.35
CA ASP A 25 9.18 1.61 1.19
C ASP A 25 8.20 2.70 0.72
N LEU A 26 8.13 3.82 1.42
CA LEU A 26 7.19 4.90 1.09
C LEU A 26 7.45 5.52 -0.32
N PRO A 27 8.67 5.92 -0.70
CA PRO A 27 8.96 6.40 -2.05
C PRO A 27 8.57 5.42 -3.17
N PHE A 28 8.88 4.13 -3.01
CA PHE A 28 8.55 3.12 -4.01
C PHE A 28 7.04 2.96 -4.19
N ARG A 29 6.29 2.93 -3.08
CA ARG A 29 4.82 2.85 -3.12
C ARG A 29 4.17 4.09 -3.75
N ARG A 30 4.72 5.28 -3.48
CA ARG A 30 4.30 6.52 -4.15
C ARG A 30 4.50 6.45 -5.65
N LEU A 31 5.66 5.95 -6.10
CA LEU A 31 5.92 5.76 -7.52
C LEU A 31 4.98 4.73 -8.15
N ALA A 32 4.81 3.56 -7.52
CA ALA A 32 3.90 2.52 -8.01
C ALA A 32 2.45 3.02 -8.13
N ARG A 33 2.00 3.83 -7.15
CA ARG A 33 0.70 4.51 -7.20
C ARG A 33 0.60 5.48 -8.37
N LYS A 34 1.60 6.35 -8.56
CA LYS A 34 1.67 7.28 -9.72
C LYS A 34 1.68 6.55 -11.06
N LEU A 35 2.21 5.32 -11.11
CA LEU A 35 2.22 4.46 -12.30
C LEU A 35 0.92 3.64 -12.48
N GLY A 36 -0.07 3.80 -11.59
CA GLY A 36 -1.41 3.23 -11.76
C GLY A 36 -1.70 1.98 -10.93
N ALA A 37 -0.88 1.61 -9.95
CA ALA A 37 -1.21 0.50 -9.05
C ALA A 37 -2.50 0.80 -8.25
N GLY A 38 -3.52 -0.05 -8.41
CA GLY A 38 -4.83 0.11 -7.78
C GLY A 38 -4.79 -0.06 -6.26
N LEU A 39 -3.83 -0.83 -5.75
CA LEU A 39 -3.51 -0.96 -4.33
C LEU A 39 -2.00 -1.08 -4.13
N VAL A 40 -1.47 -0.41 -3.10
CA VAL A 40 -0.08 -0.53 -2.67
C VAL A 40 -0.02 -0.92 -1.20
N VAL A 41 0.86 -1.87 -0.86
CA VAL A 41 1.03 -2.38 0.51
C VAL A 41 2.42 -1.98 1.00
N SER A 42 2.53 -1.59 2.28
CA SER A 42 3.83 -1.35 2.92
C SER A 42 4.73 -2.58 2.86
N GLU A 43 6.01 -2.39 3.12
CA GLU A 43 6.89 -3.50 3.46
C GLU A 43 6.37 -4.34 4.64
N MET A 44 6.87 -5.58 4.72
CA MET A 44 6.47 -6.53 5.74
C MET A 44 6.97 -6.08 7.12
N ILE A 45 6.04 -5.87 8.03
CA ILE A 45 6.30 -5.48 9.42
C ILE A 45 5.95 -6.64 10.34
N ALA A 46 6.89 -7.06 11.19
CA ALA A 46 6.60 -8.05 12.23
C ALA A 46 5.63 -7.46 13.27
N SER A 47 4.54 -8.18 13.58
CA SER A 47 3.50 -7.71 14.50
C SER A 47 4.05 -7.25 15.85
N TRP A 48 5.02 -7.97 16.40
CA TRP A 48 5.65 -7.60 17.68
C TRP A 48 6.48 -6.31 17.60
N ALA A 49 7.08 -6.02 16.44
CA ALA A 49 7.79 -4.76 16.24
C ALA A 49 6.83 -3.56 16.18
N MET A 50 5.62 -3.77 15.64
CA MET A 50 4.55 -2.75 15.62
C MET A 50 4.02 -2.45 17.02
N VAL A 51 3.76 -3.49 17.84
CA VAL A 51 3.26 -3.33 19.21
C VAL A 51 4.23 -2.57 20.11
N ARG A 52 5.53 -2.68 19.83
CA ARG A 52 6.58 -1.96 20.57
C ARG A 52 6.84 -0.54 20.06
N GLU A 53 6.07 -0.09 19.08
CA GLU A 53 6.15 1.25 18.48
C GLU A 53 7.58 1.68 18.16
N ASN A 54 8.38 0.75 17.63
CA ASN A 54 9.74 1.08 17.22
C ASN A 54 9.69 2.14 16.11
N ASP A 55 10.48 3.21 16.22
CA ASP A 55 10.49 4.34 15.27
C ASP A 55 10.62 3.88 13.81
N THR A 56 11.49 2.89 13.57
CA THR A 56 11.66 2.29 12.24
C THR A 56 10.37 1.67 11.73
N THR A 57 9.65 0.95 12.60
CA THR A 57 8.41 0.28 12.26
C THR A 57 7.26 1.26 11.99
N LEU A 58 7.18 2.34 12.74
CA LEU A 58 6.20 3.40 12.50
C LEU A 58 6.42 4.07 11.13
N ARG A 59 7.68 4.32 10.75
CA ARG A 59 8.03 4.84 9.42
C ARG A 59 7.65 3.88 8.29
N MET A 60 7.89 2.59 8.46
CA MET A 60 7.50 1.56 7.48
C MET A 60 5.97 1.56 7.23
N ALA A 61 5.18 1.88 8.26
CA ALA A 61 3.72 1.87 8.22
C ALA A 61 3.09 3.12 7.58
N GLU A 62 3.88 4.14 7.21
CA GLU A 62 3.37 5.37 6.61
C GLU A 62 2.56 5.09 5.33
N VAL A 63 1.49 5.86 5.10
CA VAL A 63 0.59 5.66 3.95
C VAL A 63 1.12 6.41 2.72
N ALA A 64 1.10 5.76 1.56
CA ALA A 64 1.67 6.28 0.32
C ALA A 64 0.95 7.53 -0.25
N ASP A 65 -0.29 7.80 0.16
CA ASP A 65 -1.02 9.06 -0.02
C ASP A 65 -2.33 8.97 0.79
N ALA A 66 -2.98 10.10 1.11
CA ALA A 66 -4.27 10.11 1.82
C ALA A 66 -5.44 9.51 1.00
N GLY A 67 -5.22 9.24 -0.29
CA GLY A 67 -6.19 8.57 -1.15
C GLY A 67 -6.14 7.07 -0.95
N GLY A 68 -7.24 6.49 -0.46
CA GLY A 68 -7.40 5.05 -0.29
C GLY A 68 -7.24 4.22 -1.58
N PRO A 69 -7.60 2.93 -1.56
CA PRO A 69 -7.65 2.10 -2.77
C PRO A 69 -8.39 2.87 -3.87
N ALA A 70 -7.66 3.19 -4.95
CA ALA A 70 -8.00 4.13 -6.01
C ALA A 70 -9.13 5.14 -5.70
N LEU A 71 -8.78 6.37 -5.31
CA LEU A 71 -9.73 7.48 -5.46
C LEU A 71 -10.18 7.51 -6.93
N LEU A 72 -11.48 7.29 -7.14
CA LEU A 72 -12.18 7.49 -8.40
C LEU A 72 -11.88 8.93 -8.86
N HIS A 73 -10.95 9.07 -9.80
CA HIS A 73 -10.91 10.26 -10.64
C HIS A 73 -12.13 10.18 -11.55
N ASN A 74 -13.16 10.95 -11.19
CA ASN A 74 -14.24 11.33 -12.09
C ASN A 74 -13.74 12.42 -13.03
#